data_AF-A0A1F4ATS3-F1
#
_entry.id   AF-A0A1F4ATS3-F1
#
_cell.length_a   1.000
_cell.length_b   1.000
_cell.length_c   1.000
_cell.angle_alpha   90.00
_cell.angle_beta   90.00
_cell.angle_gamma   90.00
#
_symmetry.space_group_name_H-M   'P 1'
#
loop_
_entity.id
_entity.type
_entity.pdbx_description
1 polymer ?
#
loop_
_entity_poly.entity_id
_entity_poly.type
_entity_poly.pdbx_seq_one_letter_code
_entity_poly.pdbx_strand_id
1 'polypeptide(L)'
;MAPGQASDGPDPQERGEATRDGVISSLGWDALKSRVANCTDCKLRAGCTQTVFGVGGERAQWMLIGEAPGADEDRLGEPFVGQAGKLLDNMLAAIGLRRGENAYIANVLKCRPPGNRNPEPDEVAACSPYLRRQIAVIQPKLILALGRFAVQTLLETDASIGSLRGRTHSYAGVPLVVTYHPAYLLRNPPDKAKAWADLRFAMQTVASLG
;
A
#
# COMPACT_ATOMS: atom_id res chain seq x y z
N MET A 1 69.92 7.69 12.57
CA MET A 1 68.58 7.11 12.78
C MET A 1 67.73 8.13 13.52
N ALA A 2 66.80 8.76 12.81
CA ALA A 2 65.61 9.40 13.38
C ALA A 2 64.55 9.32 12.27
N PRO A 3 63.47 8.54 12.42
CA PRO A 3 62.37 8.58 11.47
C PRO A 3 61.42 9.71 11.83
N GLY A 4 60.99 10.42 10.79
CA GLY A 4 60.07 11.55 10.86
C GLY A 4 58.63 11.16 11.15
N GLN A 5 57.88 12.18 11.55
CA GLN A 5 56.44 12.19 11.67
C GLN A 5 55.79 12.05 10.30
N ALA A 6 54.81 11.14 10.18
CA ALA A 6 53.80 11.16 9.13
C ALA A 6 52.45 11.36 9.80
N SER A 7 51.81 12.49 9.48
CA SER A 7 50.44 12.82 9.85
C SER A 7 49.48 12.12 8.88
N ASP A 8 48.75 11.11 9.37
CA ASP A 8 47.59 10.55 8.67
C ASP A 8 46.43 11.55 8.77
N GLY A 9 46.20 12.30 7.70
CA GLY A 9 44.92 12.96 7.46
C GLY A 9 43.94 11.94 6.86
N PRO A 10 42.65 11.95 7.25
CA PRO A 10 41.68 11.02 6.69
C PRO A 10 41.40 11.33 5.22
N ASP A 11 41.24 10.25 4.44
CA ASP A 11 40.97 10.21 3.01
C ASP A 11 39.63 10.91 2.65
N PRO A 12 39.55 11.80 1.62
CA PRO A 12 38.35 12.55 1.27
C PRO A 12 37.19 11.76 0.63
N GLN A 13 37.14 10.43 0.76
CA GLN A 13 36.20 9.56 0.04
C GLN A 13 35.11 8.92 0.93
N GLU A 14 34.48 9.69 1.81
CA GLU A 14 33.21 9.29 2.44
C GLU A 14 32.06 10.23 2.04
N ARG A 15 31.57 10.06 0.80
CA ARG A 15 30.20 10.46 0.44
C ARG A 15 29.43 9.20 0.10
N GLY A 16 28.82 8.59 1.11
CA GLY A 16 28.08 7.34 0.98
C GLY A 16 26.94 7.45 -0.04
N GLU A 17 26.87 6.49 -0.96
CA GLU A 17 25.77 6.36 -1.91
C GLU A 17 24.45 6.15 -1.16
N ALA A 18 23.42 6.93 -1.52
CA ALA A 18 22.10 6.79 -0.92
C ALA A 18 21.50 5.42 -1.26
N THR A 19 21.03 4.69 -0.24
CA THR A 19 20.35 3.41 -0.45
C THR A 19 19.08 3.61 -1.28
N ARG A 20 18.66 2.59 -2.04
CA ARG A 20 17.42 2.63 -2.85
C ARG A 20 16.21 3.10 -2.05
N ASP A 21 16.02 2.56 -0.85
CA ASP A 21 14.91 2.92 0.04
C ASP A 21 15.04 4.36 0.55
N GLY A 22 16.26 4.83 0.80
CA GLY A 22 16.56 6.23 1.11
C GLY A 22 16.16 7.16 -0.05
N VAL A 23 16.49 6.80 -1.29
CA VAL A 23 16.07 7.55 -2.47
C VAL A 23 14.55 7.59 -2.58
N ILE A 24 13.86 6.44 -2.53
CA ILE A 24 12.40 6.36 -2.63
C ILE A 24 11.70 7.18 -1.53
N SER A 25 12.22 7.13 -0.30
CA SER A 25 11.62 7.86 0.83
C SER A 25 11.70 9.39 0.69
N SER A 26 12.64 9.89 -0.12
CA SER A 26 12.81 11.34 -0.40
C SER A 26 12.00 11.86 -1.60
N LEU A 27 11.47 10.99 -2.47
CA LEU A 27 10.85 11.40 -3.73
C LEU A 27 9.58 12.24 -3.53
N GLY A 28 9.46 13.39 -4.21
CA GLY A 28 8.19 14.09 -4.37
C GLY A 28 7.16 13.24 -5.13
N TRP A 29 5.88 13.64 -5.10
CA TRP A 29 4.79 12.81 -5.64
C TRP A 29 4.91 12.48 -7.13
N ASP A 30 5.23 13.47 -7.97
CA ASP A 30 5.38 13.24 -9.41
C ASP A 30 6.62 12.38 -9.72
N ALA A 31 7.71 12.58 -8.98
CA ALA A 31 8.91 11.74 -9.09
C ALA A 31 8.62 10.30 -8.63
N LEU A 32 7.81 10.12 -7.60
CA LEU A 32 7.37 8.81 -7.12
C LEU A 32 6.50 8.09 -8.15
N LYS A 33 5.52 8.79 -8.76
CA LYS A 33 4.71 8.26 -9.86
C LYS A 33 5.58 7.83 -11.03
N SER A 34 6.48 8.70 -11.48
CA SER A 34 7.39 8.42 -12.59
C SER A 34 8.32 7.24 -12.29
N ARG A 35 8.85 7.14 -11.06
CA ARG A 35 9.67 6.01 -10.64
C ARG A 35 8.89 4.69 -10.66
N VAL A 36 7.65 4.67 -10.18
CA VAL A 36 6.83 3.45 -10.21
C VAL A 36 6.49 3.05 -11.65
N ALA A 37 6.11 4.01 -12.50
CA ALA A 37 5.79 3.75 -13.92
C ALA A 37 6.95 3.07 -14.68
N ASN A 38 8.19 3.39 -14.29
CA ASN A 38 9.41 2.87 -14.91
C ASN A 38 10.12 1.79 -14.06
N CYS A 39 9.47 1.29 -13.01
CA CYS A 39 10.11 0.38 -12.06
C CYS A 39 10.45 -0.98 -12.71
N THR A 40 11.69 -1.45 -12.50
CA THR A 40 12.17 -2.78 -12.90
C THR A 40 12.78 -3.55 -11.73
N ASP A 41 12.46 -3.15 -10.49
CA ASP A 41 13.15 -3.62 -9.29
C ASP A 41 12.78 -5.06 -8.86
N CYS A 42 11.83 -5.72 -9.55
CA CYS A 42 11.47 -7.11 -9.29
C CYS A 42 10.97 -7.84 -10.54
N LYS A 43 10.88 -9.17 -10.43
CA LYS A 43 10.50 -10.09 -11.52
C LYS A 43 9.11 -9.86 -12.11
N LEU A 44 8.21 -9.19 -11.39
CA LEU A 44 6.84 -8.95 -11.84
C LEU A 44 6.76 -8.01 -13.04
N ARG A 45 7.73 -7.10 -13.20
CA ARG A 45 7.67 -6.09 -14.27
C ARG A 45 7.61 -6.72 -15.67
N ALA A 46 8.27 -7.86 -15.87
CA ALA A 46 8.31 -8.57 -17.14
C ALA A 46 6.95 -9.20 -17.53
N GLY A 47 6.10 -9.50 -16.54
CA GLY A 47 4.82 -10.18 -16.75
C GLY A 47 3.59 -9.26 -16.70
N CYS A 48 3.73 -8.01 -16.26
CA CYS A 48 2.65 -7.04 -16.22
C CYS A 48 2.63 -6.16 -17.48
N THR A 49 1.43 -5.76 -17.92
CA THR A 49 1.26 -4.80 -19.02
C THR A 49 1.77 -3.43 -18.61
N GLN A 50 1.43 -3.00 -17.38
CA GLN A 50 1.84 -1.74 -16.80
C GLN A 50 1.73 -1.78 -15.27
N THR A 51 2.36 -0.81 -14.62
CA THR A 51 2.23 -0.65 -13.17
C THR A 51 0.92 0.05 -12.81
N VAL A 52 0.34 -0.31 -11.67
CA VAL A 52 -0.83 0.33 -11.08
C VAL A 52 -0.39 1.06 -9.82
N PHE A 53 -0.21 2.37 -9.93
CA PHE A 53 0.31 3.21 -8.85
C PHE A 53 -0.65 3.31 -7.66
N GLY A 54 -1.90 3.67 -7.96
CA GLY A 54 -2.95 4.05 -7.02
C GLY A 54 -3.80 5.17 -7.59
N VAL A 55 -5.01 5.35 -7.08
CA VAL A 55 -5.96 6.39 -7.53
C VAL A 55 -6.56 7.14 -6.34
N GLY A 56 -6.70 8.45 -6.47
CA GLY A 56 -7.19 9.34 -5.41
C GLY A 56 -6.36 10.62 -5.27
N GLY A 57 -6.85 11.55 -4.46
CA GLY A 57 -6.13 12.79 -4.16
C GLY A 57 -5.00 12.60 -3.14
N GLU A 58 -3.96 13.43 -3.24
CA GLU A 58 -2.85 13.48 -2.27
C GLU A 58 -3.28 13.94 -0.87
N ARG A 59 -4.48 14.49 -0.74
CA ARG A 59 -5.07 14.94 0.54
C ARG A 59 -6.19 14.00 1.03
N ALA A 60 -6.26 12.80 0.48
CA ALA A 60 -7.25 11.81 0.88
C ALA A 60 -7.14 11.51 2.38
N GLN A 61 -8.28 11.54 3.06
CA GLN A 61 -8.34 11.30 4.50
C GLN A 61 -8.29 9.80 4.82
N TRP A 62 -8.68 8.96 3.87
CA TRP A 62 -8.69 7.51 3.98
C TRP A 62 -7.80 6.91 2.91
N MET A 63 -7.03 5.89 3.27
CA MET A 63 -6.27 5.09 2.33
C MET A 63 -6.71 3.63 2.38
N LEU A 64 -7.07 3.06 1.25
CA LEU A 64 -7.47 1.67 1.11
C LEU A 64 -6.34 0.89 0.46
N ILE A 65 -5.96 -0.22 1.08
CA ILE A 65 -4.80 -1.00 0.65
C ILE A 65 -5.23 -2.44 0.40
N GLY A 66 -5.18 -2.84 -0.87
CA GLY A 66 -5.30 -4.23 -1.31
C GLY A 66 -3.94 -4.90 -1.51
N GLU A 67 -3.98 -6.10 -2.09
CA GLU A 67 -2.83 -6.98 -2.27
C GLU A 67 -2.01 -6.62 -3.52
N ALA A 68 -2.60 -6.78 -4.70
CA ALA A 68 -1.96 -6.59 -5.98
C ALA A 68 -2.99 -6.30 -7.08
N PRO A 69 -2.57 -5.76 -8.24
CA PRO A 69 -3.42 -5.61 -9.41
C PRO A 69 -3.91 -6.96 -9.95
N GLY A 70 -5.18 -7.02 -10.38
CA GLY A 70 -5.73 -8.11 -11.18
C GLY A 70 -5.57 -7.86 -12.68
N ALA A 71 -6.25 -8.65 -13.51
CA ALA A 71 -6.13 -8.58 -14.96
C ALA A 71 -6.68 -7.26 -15.55
N ASP A 72 -7.82 -6.79 -15.06
CA ASP A 72 -8.41 -5.54 -15.51
C ASP A 72 -7.61 -4.34 -15.02
N GLU A 73 -7.12 -4.39 -13.78
CA GLU A 73 -6.26 -3.35 -13.21
C GLU A 73 -4.94 -3.24 -13.99
N ASP A 74 -4.30 -4.37 -14.33
CA ASP A 74 -3.10 -4.40 -15.16
C ASP A 74 -3.35 -3.79 -16.54
N ARG A 75 -4.49 -4.10 -17.17
CA ARG A 75 -4.83 -3.56 -18.49
C ARG A 75 -5.18 -2.07 -18.46
N LEU A 76 -5.81 -1.59 -17.39
CA LEU A 76 -6.35 -0.22 -17.30
C LEU A 76 -5.45 0.75 -16.52
N GLY A 77 -4.54 0.26 -15.68
CA GLY A 77 -3.58 1.08 -14.94
C GLY A 77 -4.12 1.64 -13.63
N GLU A 78 -5.36 1.30 -13.28
CA GLU A 78 -6.06 1.76 -12.10
C GLU A 78 -6.44 0.59 -11.19
N PRO A 79 -6.35 0.76 -9.86
CA PRO A 79 -6.66 -0.31 -8.93
C PRO A 79 -8.19 -0.45 -8.74
N PHE A 80 -8.64 -1.69 -8.48
CA PHE A 80 -10.04 -1.97 -8.17
C PHE A 80 -11.01 -1.41 -9.23
N VAL A 81 -10.87 -1.84 -10.48
CA VAL A 81 -11.72 -1.42 -11.62
C VAL A 81 -12.71 -2.51 -12.05
N GLY A 82 -12.46 -3.77 -11.66
CA GLY A 82 -13.38 -4.88 -11.90
C GLY A 82 -14.61 -4.89 -10.97
N GLN A 83 -15.30 -6.04 -10.90
CA GLN A 83 -16.49 -6.21 -10.04
C GLN A 83 -16.19 -6.01 -8.55
N ALA A 84 -15.01 -6.44 -8.10
CA ALA A 84 -14.54 -6.16 -6.75
C ALA A 84 -14.40 -4.66 -6.49
N GLY A 85 -13.99 -3.90 -7.50
CA GLY A 85 -13.92 -2.45 -7.45
C GLY A 85 -15.26 -1.76 -7.33
N LYS A 86 -16.24 -2.20 -8.13
CA LYS A 86 -17.62 -1.68 -8.03
C LYS A 86 -18.22 -1.90 -6.63
N LEU A 87 -17.97 -3.06 -6.03
CA LEU A 87 -18.38 -3.31 -4.65
C LEU A 87 -17.64 -2.39 -3.66
N LEU A 88 -16.33 -2.18 -3.85
CA LEU A 88 -15.56 -1.25 -3.03
C LEU A 88 -16.12 0.16 -3.10
N ASP A 89 -16.50 0.64 -4.28
CA ASP A 89 -17.09 1.96 -4.47
C ASP A 89 -18.42 2.10 -3.73
N ASN A 90 -19.26 1.07 -3.79
CA ASN A 90 -20.51 1.04 -3.02
C ASN A 90 -20.27 1.04 -1.50
N MET A 91 -19.25 0.32 -1.03
CA MET A 91 -18.84 0.30 0.38
C MET A 91 -18.37 1.69 0.84
N LEU A 92 -17.57 2.37 0.03
CA LEU A 92 -17.09 3.73 0.30
C LEU A 92 -18.26 4.73 0.32
N ALA A 93 -19.14 4.67 -0.68
CA ALA A 93 -20.30 5.56 -0.77
C ALA A 93 -21.21 5.44 0.46
N ALA A 94 -21.39 4.22 1.00
CA ALA A 94 -22.19 3.98 2.21
C ALA A 94 -21.64 4.64 3.48
N ILE A 95 -20.36 5.05 3.48
CA ILE A 95 -19.72 5.79 4.58
C ILE A 95 -19.28 7.21 4.17
N GLY A 96 -19.86 7.75 3.09
CA GLY A 96 -19.60 9.12 2.64
C GLY A 96 -18.21 9.33 2.01
N LEU A 97 -17.57 8.25 1.57
CA LEU A 97 -16.27 8.30 0.90
C LEU A 97 -16.41 8.08 -0.61
N ARG A 98 -15.49 8.67 -1.38
CA ARG A 98 -15.38 8.51 -2.84
C ARG A 98 -13.91 8.48 -3.25
N ARG A 99 -13.55 7.52 -4.11
CA ARG A 99 -12.22 7.51 -4.76
C ARG A 99 -12.07 8.76 -5.62
N GLY A 100 -10.86 9.33 -5.68
CA GLY A 100 -10.63 10.60 -6.39
C GLY A 100 -10.89 11.84 -5.54
N GLU A 101 -11.63 11.72 -4.44
CA GLU A 101 -11.89 12.81 -3.50
C GLU A 101 -11.20 12.54 -2.15
N ASN A 102 -11.94 11.99 -1.18
CA ASN A 102 -11.50 11.80 0.19
C ASN A 102 -10.93 10.39 0.48
N ALA A 103 -10.90 9.51 -0.52
CA ALA A 103 -10.29 8.19 -0.45
C ALA A 103 -9.19 8.00 -1.52
N TYR A 104 -8.05 7.46 -1.10
CA TYR A 104 -6.98 6.99 -1.95
C TYR A 104 -6.95 5.46 -1.94
N ILE A 105 -6.84 4.83 -3.09
CA ILE A 105 -6.85 3.37 -3.23
C ILE A 105 -5.53 2.93 -3.86
N ALA A 106 -4.88 1.96 -3.24
CA ALA A 106 -3.65 1.37 -3.72
C ALA A 106 -3.57 -0.11 -3.36
N ASN A 107 -2.52 -0.77 -3.85
CA ASN A 107 -2.13 -2.11 -3.45
C ASN A 107 -0.71 -2.09 -2.88
N VAL A 108 -0.38 -3.14 -2.12
CA VAL A 108 1.00 -3.43 -1.69
C VAL A 108 1.91 -3.55 -2.92
N LEU A 109 1.54 -4.41 -3.87
CA LEU A 109 2.25 -4.51 -5.14
C LEU A 109 1.72 -3.53 -6.18
N LYS A 110 2.62 -3.02 -7.02
CA LYS A 110 2.29 -2.15 -8.16
C LYS A 110 2.21 -2.89 -9.49
N CYS A 111 2.57 -4.17 -9.52
CA CYS A 111 2.53 -5.01 -10.73
C CYS A 111 1.68 -6.26 -10.45
N ARG A 112 0.96 -6.73 -11.47
CA ARG A 112 0.17 -7.95 -11.41
C ARG A 112 1.06 -9.20 -11.34
N PRO A 113 0.87 -10.10 -10.35
CA PRO A 113 1.50 -11.41 -10.35
C PRO A 113 0.98 -12.32 -11.48
N PRO A 114 1.82 -13.16 -12.10
CA PRO A 114 1.40 -14.11 -13.13
C PRO A 114 0.24 -14.98 -12.68
N GLY A 115 -0.81 -15.08 -13.49
CA GLY A 115 -2.01 -15.87 -13.15
C GLY A 115 -2.77 -15.39 -11.92
N ASN A 116 -2.55 -14.15 -11.45
CA ASN A 116 -3.10 -13.63 -10.19
C ASN A 116 -2.71 -14.49 -8.97
N ARG A 117 -1.53 -15.12 -9.00
CA ARG A 117 -1.00 -15.81 -7.82
C ARG A 117 -0.76 -14.83 -6.68
N ASN A 118 -0.55 -15.36 -5.49
CA ASN A 118 -0.18 -14.55 -4.34
C ASN A 118 1.22 -13.92 -4.52
N PRO A 119 1.47 -12.74 -3.95
CA PRO A 119 2.78 -12.11 -3.85
C PRO A 119 3.82 -13.02 -3.21
N GLU A 120 5.04 -12.99 -3.73
CA GLU A 120 6.20 -13.59 -3.08
C GLU A 120 6.92 -12.57 -2.17
N PRO A 121 7.63 -13.00 -1.11
CA PRO A 121 8.26 -12.09 -0.16
C PRO A 121 9.25 -11.09 -0.79
N ASP A 122 10.01 -11.50 -1.81
CA ASP A 122 10.94 -10.63 -2.53
C ASP A 122 10.21 -9.54 -3.33
N GLU A 123 9.04 -9.87 -3.89
CA GLU A 123 8.20 -8.92 -4.62
C GLU A 123 7.62 -7.87 -3.67
N VAL A 124 7.16 -8.31 -2.49
CA VAL A 124 6.67 -7.43 -1.44
C VAL A 124 7.78 -6.53 -0.92
N ALA A 125 8.97 -7.07 -0.63
CA ALA A 125 10.11 -6.30 -0.16
C ALA A 125 10.53 -5.22 -1.17
N ALA A 126 10.53 -5.56 -2.47
CA ALA A 126 10.83 -4.60 -3.52
C ALA A 126 9.75 -3.49 -3.63
N CYS A 127 8.46 -3.82 -3.48
CA CYS A 127 7.38 -2.86 -3.73
C CYS A 127 7.00 -2.00 -2.51
N SER A 128 7.16 -2.52 -1.29
CA SER A 128 6.71 -1.88 -0.05
C SER A 128 7.25 -0.45 0.19
N PRO A 129 8.50 -0.10 -0.20
CA PRO A 129 9.00 1.27 -0.08
C PRO A 129 8.14 2.31 -0.83
N TYR A 130 7.57 1.94 -1.98
CA TYR A 130 6.68 2.83 -2.73
C TYR A 130 5.38 3.08 -1.97
N LEU A 131 4.78 2.04 -1.38
CA LEU A 131 3.57 2.18 -0.57
C LEU A 131 3.83 3.03 0.69
N ARG A 132 4.94 2.77 1.39
CA ARG A 132 5.35 3.58 2.56
C ARG A 132 5.53 5.05 2.18
N ARG A 133 6.14 5.33 1.03
CA ARG A 133 6.27 6.71 0.54
C ARG A 133 4.91 7.32 0.20
N GLN A 134 3.99 6.57 -0.43
CA GLN A 134 2.64 7.05 -0.69
C GLN A 134 1.92 7.45 0.61
N ILE A 135 2.00 6.62 1.65
CA ILE A 135 1.41 6.90 2.96
C ILE A 135 2.07 8.14 3.60
N ALA A 136 3.39 8.26 3.52
CA ALA A 136 4.11 9.40 4.08
C ALA A 136 3.77 10.73 3.39
N VAL A 137 3.50 10.73 2.08
CA VAL A 137 3.06 11.92 1.33
C VAL A 137 1.59 12.25 1.61
N ILE A 138 0.72 11.24 1.60
CA ILE A 138 -0.73 11.46 1.76
C ILE A 138 -1.11 11.79 3.21
N GLN A 139 -0.41 11.19 4.17
CA GLN A 139 -0.72 11.26 5.60
C GLN A 139 -2.22 11.03 5.90
N PRO A 140 -2.78 9.87 5.49
CA PRO A 140 -4.18 9.58 5.72
C PRO A 140 -4.48 9.49 7.22
N LYS A 141 -5.70 9.83 7.62
CA LYS A 141 -6.19 9.64 9.01
C LYS A 141 -6.41 8.17 9.35
N LEU A 142 -6.72 7.35 8.35
CA LEU A 142 -6.98 5.93 8.53
C LEU A 142 -6.54 5.13 7.29
N ILE A 143 -5.99 3.95 7.55
CA ILE A 143 -5.80 2.89 6.56
C ILE A 143 -6.89 1.82 6.73
N LEU A 144 -7.57 1.46 5.65
CA LEU A 144 -8.44 0.29 5.58
C LEU A 144 -7.75 -0.81 4.77
N ALA A 145 -7.28 -1.85 5.44
CA ALA A 145 -6.59 -2.99 4.80
C ALA A 145 -7.61 -4.05 4.34
N LEU A 146 -7.53 -4.41 3.06
CA LEU A 146 -8.53 -5.22 2.37
C LEU A 146 -8.01 -6.65 2.13
N GLY A 147 -8.50 -7.60 2.93
CA GLY A 147 -8.21 -9.02 2.73
C GLY A 147 -6.92 -9.52 3.35
N ARG A 148 -6.78 -10.86 3.36
CA ARG A 148 -5.75 -11.56 4.14
C ARG A 148 -4.34 -11.09 3.79
N PHE A 149 -3.96 -11.05 2.52
CA PHE A 149 -2.58 -10.73 2.14
C PHE A 149 -2.19 -9.31 2.48
N ALA A 150 -3.00 -8.31 2.11
CA ALA A 150 -2.73 -6.93 2.46
C ALA A 150 -2.53 -6.77 3.98
N VAL A 151 -3.40 -7.41 4.77
CA VAL A 151 -3.34 -7.35 6.23
C VAL A 151 -2.10 -8.03 6.79
N GLN A 152 -1.80 -9.26 6.35
CA GLN A 152 -0.64 -10.02 6.81
C GLN A 152 0.68 -9.34 6.43
N THR A 153 0.74 -8.73 5.24
CA THR A 153 1.90 -7.95 4.80
C THR A 153 2.07 -6.66 5.62
N LEU A 154 1.00 -5.90 5.83
CA LEU A 154 1.09 -4.63 6.56
C LEU A 154 1.35 -4.84 8.05
N LEU A 155 0.79 -5.88 8.65
CA LEU A 155 0.92 -6.15 10.09
C LEU A 155 2.01 -7.19 10.41
N GLU A 156 2.74 -7.68 9.41
CA GLU A 156 3.81 -8.68 9.55
C GLU A 156 3.39 -9.87 10.42
N THR A 157 2.24 -10.46 10.09
CA THR A 157 1.59 -11.51 10.90
C THR A 157 0.94 -12.59 10.03
N ASP A 158 0.81 -13.80 10.58
CA ASP A 158 0.05 -14.90 9.96
C ASP A 158 -1.38 -15.03 10.53
N ALA A 159 -1.79 -14.12 11.42
CA ALA A 159 -3.11 -14.16 12.03
C ALA A 159 -4.25 -14.09 10.99
N SER A 160 -5.38 -14.74 11.33
CA SER A 160 -6.55 -14.74 10.45
C SER A 160 -7.24 -13.38 10.43
N ILE A 161 -7.93 -13.05 9.32
CA ILE A 161 -8.77 -11.85 9.24
C ILE A 161 -9.79 -11.81 10.38
N GLY A 162 -10.38 -12.95 10.73
CA GLY A 162 -11.36 -13.05 11.80
C GLY A 162 -10.85 -12.53 13.14
N SER A 163 -9.60 -12.86 13.50
CA SER A 163 -9.00 -12.42 14.77
C SER A 163 -8.46 -10.99 14.74
N LEU A 164 -8.24 -10.42 13.56
CA LEU A 164 -7.69 -9.06 13.42
C LEU A 164 -8.75 -7.97 13.28
N ARG A 165 -9.98 -8.31 12.87
CA ARG A 165 -11.10 -7.37 12.74
C ARG A 165 -11.63 -6.86 14.08
N GLY A 166 -12.37 -5.74 14.04
CA GLY A 166 -13.06 -5.17 15.21
C GLY A 166 -12.15 -4.50 16.25
N ARG A 167 -10.91 -4.19 15.86
CA ARG A 167 -9.92 -3.46 16.66
C ARG A 167 -9.03 -2.62 15.76
N THR A 168 -8.39 -1.62 16.34
CA THR A 168 -7.46 -0.73 15.64
C THR A 168 -6.04 -1.27 15.76
N HIS A 169 -5.32 -1.26 14.64
CA HIS A 169 -3.89 -1.55 14.53
C HIS A 169 -3.14 -0.28 14.11
N SER A 170 -1.85 -0.38 13.86
CA SER A 170 -1.04 0.74 13.37
C SER A 170 -0.15 0.28 12.22
N TYR A 171 -0.01 1.11 11.19
CA TYR A 171 0.97 0.94 10.13
C TYR A 171 1.57 2.29 9.76
N ALA A 172 2.91 2.39 9.81
CA ALA A 172 3.63 3.64 9.56
C ALA A 172 3.11 4.84 10.39
N GLY A 173 2.66 4.58 11.63
CA GLY A 173 2.09 5.60 12.52
C GLY A 173 0.63 5.98 12.23
N VAL A 174 -0.01 5.37 11.24
CA VAL A 174 -1.42 5.60 10.88
C VAL A 174 -2.30 4.50 11.46
N PRO A 175 -3.45 4.83 12.08
CA PRO A 175 -4.45 3.85 12.49
C PRO A 175 -4.90 2.96 11.33
N LEU A 176 -4.89 1.65 11.53
CA LEU A 176 -5.25 0.65 10.52
C LEU A 176 -6.44 -0.19 11.00
N VAL A 177 -7.47 -0.29 10.16
CA VAL A 177 -8.60 -1.20 10.35
C VAL A 177 -8.59 -2.29 9.29
N VAL A 178 -8.88 -3.51 9.72
CA VAL A 178 -8.91 -4.70 8.87
C VAL A 178 -10.34 -4.97 8.41
N THR A 179 -10.51 -5.32 7.13
CA THR A 179 -11.78 -5.89 6.64
C THR A 179 -11.54 -6.92 5.53
N TYR A 180 -12.62 -7.54 5.07
CA TYR A 180 -12.59 -8.52 3.99
C TYR A 180 -12.35 -7.87 2.63
N HIS A 181 -11.66 -8.58 1.74
CA HIS A 181 -11.51 -8.13 0.36
C HIS A 181 -12.86 -8.15 -0.38
N PRO A 182 -13.19 -7.14 -1.20
CA PRO A 182 -14.45 -7.11 -1.95
C PRO A 182 -14.69 -8.36 -2.82
N ALA A 183 -13.64 -8.90 -3.46
CA ALA A 183 -13.75 -10.14 -4.23
C ALA A 183 -14.18 -11.35 -3.38
N TYR A 184 -13.79 -11.40 -2.10
CA TYR A 184 -14.26 -12.44 -1.17
C TYR A 184 -15.74 -12.25 -0.83
N LEU A 185 -16.17 -11.01 -0.60
CA LEU A 185 -17.56 -10.66 -0.28
C LEU A 185 -18.53 -10.90 -1.45
N LEU A 186 -18.04 -10.82 -2.69
CA LEU A 186 -18.81 -11.22 -3.87
C LEU A 186 -19.07 -12.73 -3.90
N ARG A 187 -18.11 -13.55 -3.44
CA ARG A 187 -18.26 -15.01 -3.35
C ARG A 187 -18.98 -15.47 -2.08
N ASN A 188 -18.95 -14.65 -1.02
CA ASN A 188 -19.54 -14.94 0.28
C ASN A 188 -20.45 -13.77 0.73
N PRO A 189 -21.62 -13.58 0.10
CA PRO A 189 -22.50 -12.45 0.40
C PRO A 189 -22.91 -12.27 1.87
N PRO A 190 -23.14 -13.32 2.68
CA PRO A 190 -23.48 -13.16 4.09
C PRO A 190 -22.45 -12.38 4.91
N ASP A 191 -21.16 -12.45 4.53
CA ASP A 191 -20.09 -11.74 5.25
C ASP A 191 -20.06 -10.23 4.96
N LYS A 192 -20.90 -9.73 4.05
CA LYS A 192 -21.06 -8.27 3.84
C LYS A 192 -21.52 -7.57 5.12
N ALA A 193 -22.30 -8.24 5.98
CA ALA A 193 -22.70 -7.69 7.27
C ALA A 193 -21.48 -7.49 8.21
N LYS A 194 -20.49 -8.38 8.15
CA LYS A 194 -19.24 -8.25 8.91
C LYS A 194 -18.38 -7.11 8.38
N ALA A 195 -18.26 -6.98 7.06
CA ALA A 195 -17.57 -5.87 6.43
C ALA A 195 -18.23 -4.52 6.77
N TRP A 196 -19.56 -4.46 6.79
CA TRP A 196 -20.29 -3.26 7.25
C TRP A 196 -19.97 -2.91 8.71
N ALA A 197 -19.89 -3.90 9.59
CA ALA A 197 -19.46 -3.66 10.98
C ALA A 197 -18.04 -3.06 11.05
N ASP A 198 -17.12 -3.55 10.21
CA ASP A 198 -15.75 -3.00 10.13
C ASP A 198 -15.73 -1.55 9.62
N LEU A 199 -16.54 -1.22 8.62
CA LEU A 199 -16.65 0.15 8.11
C LEU A 199 -17.19 1.11 9.17
N ARG A 200 -18.21 0.68 9.94
CA ARG A 200 -18.71 1.48 11.07
C ARG A 200 -17.65 1.68 12.14
N PHE A 201 -16.90 0.63 12.48
CA PHE A 201 -15.79 0.71 13.42
C PHE A 201 -14.68 1.66 12.93
N ALA A 202 -14.38 1.63 11.63
CA ALA A 202 -13.42 2.53 11.01
C ALA A 202 -13.88 4.00 11.07
N MET A 203 -15.17 4.28 10.81
CA MET A 203 -15.71 5.63 10.97
C MET A 203 -15.61 6.13 12.41
N GLN A 204 -15.94 5.28 13.39
CA GLN A 204 -15.80 5.61 14.81
C GLN A 204 -14.34 5.89 15.19
N THR A 205 -13.41 5.10 14.64
CA THR A 205 -11.97 5.30 14.85
C THR A 205 -11.56 6.69 14.36
N VAL A 206 -11.94 7.07 13.14
CA VAL A 206 -11.63 8.42 12.61
C VAL A 206 -12.26 9.53 13.44
N ALA A 207 -13.53 9.36 13.85
CA ALA A 207 -14.23 10.34 14.68
C ALA A 207 -13.59 10.52 16.08
N SER A 208 -12.84 9.53 16.57
CA SER A 208 -12.14 9.61 17.87
C SER A 208 -10.78 10.32 17.81
N LEU A 209 -10.27 10.62 16.60
CA LEU A 209 -8.97 11.27 16.41
C LEU A 209 -9.00 12.80 16.56
N GLY A 210 -10.19 13.40 16.74
CA GLY A 210 -10.37 14.85 16.88
C GLY A 210 -11.83 15.26 16.98
#